data_AF-A0A1G2CA00-F1
#
_entry.id   AF-A0A1G2CA00-F1
#
_cell.length_a   1.000
_cell.length_b   1.000
_cell.length_c   1.000
_cell.angle_alpha   90.00
_cell.angle_beta   90.00
_cell.angle_gamma   90.00
#
_symmetry.space_group_name_H-M   'P 1'
#
loop_
_entity.id
_entity.type
_entity.pdbx_description
1 polymer ?
#
loop_
_entity_poly.entity_id
_entity_poly.type
_entity_poly.pdbx_seq_one_letter_code
_entity_poly.pdbx_strand_id
1 'polypeptide(L)'
;MKKIFLALALFVLLAIGMQLFGLNARRNEAAAKLSSVAGELRAVLEENTKLEADILYYANPDNLEKELRARFNYKSPGEELIIVVPKR
;
A
#
# COMPACT_ATOMS: atom_id res chain seq x y z
N MET A 1 61.12 2.76 -1.46
CA MET A 1 60.32 2.44 -0.26
C MET A 1 59.17 3.42 -0.02
N LYS A 2 59.38 4.73 0.15
CA LYS A 2 58.29 5.71 0.38
C LYS A 2 57.19 5.71 -0.69
N LYS A 3 57.54 5.62 -1.99
CA LYS A 3 56.57 5.58 -3.11
C LYS A 3 55.69 4.32 -3.10
N ILE A 4 56.26 3.17 -2.72
CA ILE A 4 55.55 1.88 -2.61
C ILE A 4 54.56 1.96 -1.45
N PHE A 5 54.98 2.53 -0.33
CA PHE A 5 54.12 2.74 0.83
C PHE A 5 52.95 3.67 0.51
N LEU A 6 53.21 4.75 -0.24
CA LEU A 6 52.17 5.68 -0.69
C LEU A 6 51.16 5.00 -1.63
N ALA A 7 51.65 4.19 -2.58
CA ALA A 7 50.80 3.44 -3.49
C ALA A 7 49.92 2.41 -2.75
N LEU A 8 50.49 1.72 -1.76
CA LEU A 8 49.75 0.77 -0.93
C LEU A 8 48.66 1.47 -0.10
N ALA A 9 48.98 2.62 0.51
CA ALA A 9 48.01 3.41 1.25
C ALA A 9 46.86 3.91 0.36
N LEU A 10 47.18 4.35 -0.86
CA LEU A 10 46.17 4.77 -1.84
C LEU A 10 45.27 3.60 -2.26
N PHE A 11 45.84 2.42 -2.48
CA PHE A 11 45.08 1.22 -2.83
C PHE A 11 44.10 0.83 -1.71
N VAL A 12 44.55 0.86 -0.46
CA VAL A 12 43.69 0.57 0.72
C VAL A 12 42.56 1.60 0.83
N LEU A 13 42.84 2.89 0.63
CA LEU A 13 41.82 3.94 0.62
C LEU A 13 40.77 3.72 -0.46
N LEU A 14 41.18 3.36 -1.67
CA LEU A 14 40.26 3.05 -2.77
C LEU A 14 39.41 1.81 -2.46
N ALA A 15 40.00 0.76 -1.90
CA ALA A 15 39.27 -0.45 -1.51
C ALA A 15 38.20 -0.15 -0.46
N ILE A 16 38.54 0.63 0.58
CA ILE A 16 37.59 1.05 1.62
C ILE A 16 36.49 1.92 1.01
N GLY A 17 36.85 2.87 0.13
CA GLY A 17 35.89 3.72 -0.56
C GLY A 17 34.86 2.93 -1.36
N MET A 18 35.31 1.92 -2.13
CA MET A 18 34.41 1.02 -2.87
C MET A 18 33.51 0.21 -1.94
N GLN A 19 34.05 -0.29 -0.82
CA GLN A 19 33.27 -1.08 0.13
C GLN A 19 32.19 -0.24 0.84
N LEU A 20 32.52 0.98 1.25
CA LEU A 20 31.57 1.92 1.84
C LEU A 20 30.47 2.31 0.85
N PHE A 21 30.84 2.56 -0.40
CA PHE A 21 29.87 2.87 -1.45
C PHE A 21 28.91 1.69 -1.68
N GLY A 22 29.44 0.47 -1.81
CA GLY A 22 28.63 -0.73 -1.96
C GLY A 22 27.72 -1.01 -0.77
N LEU A 23 28.18 -0.77 0.45
CA LEU A 23 27.36 -0.91 1.66
C LEU A 23 26.22 0.12 1.69
N ASN A 24 26.51 1.38 1.33
CA ASN A 24 25.49 2.43 1.31
C ASN A 24 24.43 2.17 0.23
N ALA A 25 24.83 1.66 -0.94
CA ALA A 25 23.90 1.26 -1.99
C ALA A 25 22.95 0.14 -1.52
N ARG A 26 23.48 -0.91 -0.89
CA ARG A 26 22.69 -2.01 -0.33
C ARG A 26 21.75 -1.54 0.78
N ARG A 27 22.21 -0.64 1.64
CA ARG A 27 21.38 -0.04 2.69
C ARG A 27 20.21 0.72 2.10
N ASN A 28 20.45 1.53 1.06
CA ASN A 28 19.39 2.30 0.40
C ASN A 28 18.37 1.39 -0.31
N GLU A 29 18.84 0.35 -0.99
CA GLU A 29 17.97 -0.65 -1.61
C GLU A 29 17.10 -1.37 -0.57
N ALA A 30 17.70 -1.80 0.54
CA ALA A 30 16.97 -2.43 1.64
C ALA A 30 15.93 -1.48 2.27
N ALA A 31 16.29 -0.21 2.46
CA ALA A 31 15.37 0.80 2.97
C ALA A 31 14.20 1.07 2.02
N ALA A 32 14.47 1.14 0.71
CA ALA A 32 13.43 1.31 -0.31
C ALA A 32 12.47 0.11 -0.33
N LYS A 33 13.01 -1.11 -0.28
CA LYS A 33 12.20 -2.34 -0.24
C LYS A 33 11.35 -2.41 1.03
N LEU A 34 11.93 -2.06 2.18
CA LEU A 34 11.18 -1.99 3.44
C LEU A 34 10.04 -0.97 3.36
N SER A 35 10.29 0.21 2.79
CA SER A 35 9.28 1.23 2.59
C SER A 35 8.13 0.77 1.68
N SER A 36 8.45 0.06 0.59
CA SER A 36 7.43 -0.50 -0.32
C SER A 36 6.56 -1.52 0.40
N VAL A 37 7.19 -2.51 1.05
CA VAL A 37 6.49 -3.58 1.78
C VAL A 37 5.64 -3.01 2.92
N ALA A 38 6.14 -2.00 3.64
CA ALA A 38 5.37 -1.33 4.69
C ALA A 38 4.14 -0.60 4.12
N GLY A 39 4.28 0.01 2.94
CA GLY A 39 3.17 0.66 2.22
C GLY A 39 2.10 -0.35 1.79
N GLU A 40 2.52 -1.47 1.18
CA GLU A 40 1.63 -2.57 0.79
C GLU A 40 0.92 -3.17 2.00
N LEU A 41 1.64 -3.43 3.09
CA LEU A 41 1.06 -3.95 4.33
C LEU A 41 0.00 -3.00 4.89
N ARG A 42 0.29 -1.69 4.91
CA ARG A 42 -0.67 -0.69 5.38
C ARG A 42 -1.94 -0.69 4.52
N ALA A 43 -1.80 -0.75 3.20
CA ALA A 43 -2.95 -0.78 2.29
C ALA A 43 -3.82 -2.03 2.53
N VAL A 44 -3.20 -3.20 2.70
CA VAL A 44 -3.90 -4.45 3.00
C VAL A 44 -4.61 -4.39 4.36
N LEU A 45 -3.99 -3.81 5.38
CA LEU A 45 -4.61 -3.66 6.70
C LEU A 45 -5.82 -2.70 6.66
N GLU A 46 -5.72 -1.62 5.88
CA GLU A 46 -6.82 -0.67 5.68
C GLU A 46 -7.98 -1.32 4.93
N GLU A 47 -7.69 -2.09 3.87
CA GLU A 47 -8.69 -2.87 3.15
C GLU A 47 -9.36 -3.92 4.05
N ASN A 48 -8.58 -4.66 4.84
CA ASN A 48 -9.10 -5.66 5.76
C ASN A 48 -10.04 -5.02 6.79
N THR A 49 -9.62 -3.91 7.42
CA THR A 49 -10.45 -3.17 8.38
C THR A 49 -11.77 -2.72 7.75
N LYS A 50 -11.72 -2.24 6.49
CA LYS A 50 -12.92 -1.85 5.76
C LYS A 50 -13.83 -3.05 5.47
N LEU A 51 -13.27 -4.18 5.04
CA LEU A 51 -14.03 -5.39 4.78
C LEU A 51 -14.68 -5.95 6.05
N GLU A 52 -13.99 -5.92 7.19
CA GLU A 52 -14.57 -6.30 8.47
C GLU A 52 -15.75 -5.40 8.85
N ALA A 53 -15.61 -4.09 8.66
CA ALA A 53 -16.70 -3.14 8.89
C ALA A 53 -17.89 -3.40 7.95
N ASP A 54 -17.64 -3.67 6.68
CA ASP A 54 -18.67 -4.01 5.68
C ASP A 54 -19.38 -5.31 6.06
N ILE A 55 -18.65 -6.35 6.47
CA ILE A 55 -19.21 -7.62 6.94
C ILE A 55 -20.16 -7.39 8.12
N LEU A 56 -19.73 -6.62 9.11
CA LEU A 56 -20.55 -6.29 10.28
C LEU A 56 -21.79 -5.46 9.89
N TYR A 57 -21.63 -4.52 8.96
CA TYR A 57 -22.73 -3.70 8.46
C TYR A 57 -23.79 -4.54 7.75
N TYR A 58 -23.37 -5.44 6.83
CA TYR A 58 -24.27 -6.31 6.08
C TYR A 58 -24.82 -7.49 6.89
N ALA A 59 -24.20 -7.84 8.01
CA ALA A 59 -24.75 -8.83 8.94
C ALA A 59 -26.09 -8.38 9.55
N ASN A 60 -26.38 -7.07 9.58
CA ASN A 60 -27.70 -6.56 9.94
C ASN A 60 -28.65 -6.61 8.72
N PRO A 61 -29.75 -7.38 8.78
CA PRO A 61 -30.72 -7.50 7.68
C PRO A 61 -31.29 -6.16 7.19
N ASP A 62 -31.53 -5.20 8.09
CA ASP A 62 -32.06 -3.88 7.72
C ASP A 62 -31.07 -3.09 6.86
N ASN A 63 -29.77 -3.21 7.16
CA ASN A 63 -28.71 -2.56 6.41
C ASN A 63 -28.47 -3.24 5.07
N LEU A 64 -28.56 -4.58 5.04
CA LEU A 64 -28.51 -5.34 3.80
C LEU A 64 -29.67 -4.96 2.87
N GLU A 65 -30.89 -4.84 3.39
CA GLU A 65 -32.05 -4.41 2.62
C GLU A 65 -31.86 -3.00 2.04
N LYS A 66 -31.41 -2.04 2.86
CA LYS A 66 -31.11 -0.67 2.40
C LYS A 66 -30.15 -0.68 1.22
N GLU A 67 -29.10 -1.48 1.29
CA GLU A 67 -28.09 -1.51 0.24
C GLU A 67 -28.59 -2.19 -1.04
N LEU A 68 -29.42 -3.23 -0.91
CA LEU A 68 -30.10 -3.84 -2.06
C LEU A 68 -31.06 -2.85 -2.74
N ARG A 69 -31.84 -2.08 -1.96
CA ARG A 69 -32.72 -1.03 -2.48
C ARG A 69 -31.93 0.07 -3.19
N ALA A 70 -30.82 0.52 -2.60
CA ALA A 70 -29.99 1.58 -3.17
C ALA A 70 -29.27 1.16 -4.46
N ARG A 71 -28.70 -0.05 -4.50
CA ARG A 71 -27.91 -0.52 -5.65
C ARG A 71 -28.75 -1.06 -6.80
N PHE A 72 -29.83 -1.77 -6.49
CA PHE A 72 -30.61 -2.51 -7.48
C PHE A 72 -32.02 -1.95 -7.67
N ASN A 73 -32.35 -0.82 -7.02
CA ASN A 73 -33.68 -0.22 -7.07
C ASN A 73 -34.79 -1.20 -6.65
N TYR A 74 -34.49 -2.08 -5.69
CA TYR A 74 -35.48 -3.02 -5.16
C TYR A 74 -36.57 -2.29 -4.38
N LYS A 75 -37.78 -2.83 -4.43
CA LYS A 75 -38.96 -2.28 -3.75
C LYS A 75 -39.84 -3.40 -3.22
N SER A 76 -40.59 -3.11 -2.16
CA SER A 76 -41.57 -4.05 -1.63
C SER A 76 -42.75 -4.23 -2.60
N PRO A 77 -43.45 -5.38 -2.56
CA PRO A 77 -44.70 -5.55 -3.28
C PRO A 77 -45.70 -4.45 -2.90
N GLY A 78 -46.24 -3.73 -3.89
CA GLY A 78 -47.18 -2.62 -3.70
C GLY A 78 -46.55 -1.24 -3.50
N GLU A 79 -45.22 -1.14 -3.43
CA GLU A 79 -44.52 0.15 -3.32
C GLU A 79 -44.34 0.81 -4.70
N GLU A 80 -44.53 2.13 -4.78
CA GLU A 80 -44.24 2.91 -6.00
C GLU A 80 -42.82 3.48 -5.93
N LEU A 81 -42.02 3.22 -6.97
CA LEU A 81 -40.63 3.70 -7.08
C LEU A 81 -40.54 4.75 -8.18
N ILE A 82 -39.99 5.92 -7.86
CA ILE A 82 -39.77 7.02 -8.81
C ILE A 82 -38.26 7.17 -9.05
N ILE A 83 -37.81 6.98 -10.28
CA ILE A 83 -36.42 7.20 -10.70
C ILE A 83 -36.34 8.53 -11.45
N VAL A 84 -35.67 9.53 -10.86
CA VAL A 84 -35.50 10.85 -11.47
C VAL A 84 -34.19 10.89 -12.26
N VAL A 85 -34.29 11.04 -13.58
CA VAL A 85 -33.14 11.20 -14.47
C VAL A 85 -33.07 12.66 -14.94
N PRO A 86 -31.97 13.39 -14.68
CA PRO A 86 -31.83 14.76 -15.14
C PRO A 86 -31.77 14.84 -16.67
N LYS A 87 -32.42 15.86 -17.25
CA LYS A 87 -32.31 16.18 -18.68
C LYS A 87 -30.89 16.71 -18.96
N ARG A 88 -30.26 16.17 -20.01
CA ARG A 88 -29.01 16.70 -20.58
C ARG A 88 -29.21 18.11 -21.13
#